data_AF-A0A699UNF6-F1
#
_entry.id   AF-A0A699UNF6-F1
#
_cell.length_a   1.000
_cell.length_b   1.000
_cell.length_c   1.000
_cell.angle_alpha   90.00
_cell.angle_beta   90.00
_cell.angle_gamma   90.00
#
_symmetry.space_group_name_H-M   'P 1'
#
loop_
_entity.id
_entity.type
_entity.pdbx_description
1 polymer ?
#
loop_
_entity_poly.entity_id
_entity_poly.type
_entity_poly.pdbx_seq_one_letter_code
_entity_poly.pdbx_strand_id
1 'polypeptide(L)'
;MESLDWTEINAGNQQHLQKAYNTNKAAFKAQHWVIDPTTGTYNVEKIKRERPKKIMVSEWDKYIEFWNDPRKIARAAQNRQNRAKSTMQTSTTQEYPSLIDT
;
A
#
# COMPACT_ATOMS: atom_id res chain seq x y z
N MET A 1 9.43 -37.14 12.26
CA MET A 1 8.98 -35.95 13.00
C MET A 1 9.71 -34.79 12.36
N GLU A 2 9.09 -34.09 11.40
CA GLU A 2 9.69 -32.87 10.88
C GLU A 2 9.73 -31.85 12.02
N SER A 3 10.93 -31.38 12.36
CA SER A 3 11.17 -30.56 13.55
C SER A 3 10.38 -29.26 13.48
N LEU A 4 9.71 -28.90 14.58
CA LEU A 4 9.00 -27.63 14.76
C LEU A 4 9.84 -26.43 14.23
N ASP A 5 11.15 -26.48 14.46
CA ASP A 5 12.16 -25.51 14.02
C ASP A 5 12.16 -25.27 12.49
N TRP A 6 11.92 -26.30 11.67
CA TRP A 6 11.94 -26.14 10.22
C TRP A 6 10.71 -25.38 9.70
N THR A 7 9.57 -25.58 10.38
CA THR A 7 8.33 -24.86 10.08
C THR A 7 8.45 -23.38 10.41
N GLU A 8 9.07 -23.04 11.56
CA GLU A 8 9.28 -21.65 11.97
C GLU A 8 10.29 -20.92 11.08
N ILE A 9 11.40 -21.59 10.71
CA ILE A 9 12.39 -21.04 9.77
C ILE A 9 11.75 -20.78 8.41
N ASN A 10 10.95 -21.72 7.90
CA ASN A 10 10.25 -21.54 6.63
C ASN A 10 9.23 -20.39 6.70
N ALA A 11 8.44 -20.30 7.78
CA ALA A 11 7.50 -19.21 7.98
C ALA A 11 8.20 -17.84 8.04
N GLY A 12 9.33 -17.73 8.75
CA GLY A 12 10.15 -16.52 8.82
C GLY A 12 10.69 -16.10 7.45
N ASN A 13 11.18 -17.06 6.66
CA ASN A 13 11.64 -16.81 5.29
C ASN A 13 10.51 -16.33 4.38
N GLN A 14 9.34 -16.96 4.44
CA GLN A 14 8.17 -16.52 3.68
C GLN A 14 7.71 -15.12 4.07
N GLN A 15 7.70 -14.80 5.37
CA GLN A 15 7.37 -13.47 5.86
C GLN A 15 8.36 -12.41 5.34
N HIS A 16 9.66 -12.71 5.37
CA HIS A 16 10.70 -11.82 4.87
C HIS A 16 10.56 -11.57 3.37
N LEU A 17 10.36 -12.62 2.57
CA LEU A 17 10.13 -12.52 1.13
C LEU A 17 8.87 -11.71 0.81
N GLN A 18 7.77 -11.96 1.55
CA GLN A 18 6.53 -11.22 1.40
C GLN A 18 6.70 -9.74 1.73
N LYS A 19 7.48 -9.42 2.76
CA LYS A 19 7.81 -8.03 3.13
C LYS A 19 8.65 -7.35 2.05
N ALA A 20 9.70 -8.01 1.55
CA ALA A 20 10.53 -7.49 0.45
C ALA A 20 9.70 -7.25 -0.82
N TYR A 21 8.83 -8.19 -1.18
CA TYR A 21 7.89 -8.04 -2.29
C TYR A 21 6.94 -6.85 -2.09
N ASN A 22 6.35 -6.73 -0.90
CA ASN A 22 5.42 -5.63 -0.58
C ASN A 22 6.11 -4.26 -0.59
N THR A 23 7.34 -4.17 -0.06
CA THR A 23 8.15 -2.94 -0.10
C THR A 23 8.48 -2.55 -1.53
N ASN A 24 8.97 -3.49 -2.34
CA ASN A 24 9.29 -3.25 -3.75
C ASN A 24 8.05 -2.83 -4.54
N LYS A 25 6.90 -3.46 -4.26
CA LYS A 25 5.60 -3.10 -4.82
C LYS A 25 5.15 -1.70 -4.39
N ALA A 26 5.38 -1.31 -3.14
CA ALA A 26 5.05 0.02 -2.63
C ALA A 26 5.92 1.11 -3.29
N ALA A 27 7.24 0.88 -3.39
CA ALA A 27 8.16 1.79 -4.06
C ALA A 27 7.80 1.95 -5.55
N PHE A 28 7.54 0.83 -6.23
CA PHE A 28 7.08 0.85 -7.62
C PHE A 28 5.77 1.64 -7.77
N LYS A 29 4.79 1.42 -6.87
CA LYS A 29 3.54 2.19 -6.90
C LYS A 29 3.74 3.67 -6.64
N ALA A 30 4.62 4.06 -5.72
CA ALA A 30 4.88 5.46 -5.42
C ALA A 30 5.50 6.20 -6.63
N GLN A 31 6.33 5.52 -7.40
CA GLN A 31 6.97 6.08 -8.60
C GLN A 31 6.05 6.11 -9.82
N HIS A 32 5.24 5.05 -10.02
CA HIS A 32 4.53 4.84 -11.28
C HIS A 32 3.00 5.04 -11.17
N TRP A 33 2.39 4.74 -10.02
CA TRP A 33 0.95 4.90 -9.76
C TRP A 33 0.65 6.22 -9.07
N VAL A 34 1.07 7.33 -9.69
CA VAL A 34 0.73 8.69 -9.26
C VAL A 34 -0.60 9.10 -9.91
N ILE A 35 -1.56 9.55 -9.09
CA ILE A 35 -2.84 10.06 -9.59
C ILE A 35 -2.58 11.42 -10.22
N ASP A 36 -3.07 11.60 -11.44
CA ASP A 36 -3.11 12.90 -12.10
C ASP A 36 -4.04 13.82 -11.29
N PRO A 37 -3.55 14.97 -10.77
CA PRO A 37 -4.33 15.85 -9.92
C PRO A 37 -5.47 16.56 -10.67
N THR A 38 -5.41 16.62 -12.00
CA THR A 38 -6.41 17.26 -12.86
C THR A 38 -7.55 16.29 -13.20
N THR A 39 -7.24 15.04 -13.49
CA THR A 39 -8.25 14.05 -13.90
C THR A 39 -8.72 13.14 -12.77
N GLY A 40 -7.97 13.08 -11.65
CA GLY A 40 -8.24 12.17 -10.54
C GLY A 40 -8.01 10.70 -10.89
N THR A 41 -7.37 10.40 -12.02
CA THR A 41 -7.10 9.04 -12.51
C THR A 41 -5.61 8.77 -12.68
N TYR A 42 -5.25 7.50 -12.86
CA TYR A 42 -3.86 7.13 -13.13
C TYR A 42 -3.53 7.28 -14.62
N ASN A 43 -2.30 7.71 -14.92
CA ASN A 43 -1.81 7.72 -16.30
C ASN A 43 -1.44 6.30 -16.75
N VAL A 44 -2.47 5.56 -17.18
CA VAL A 44 -2.38 4.14 -17.54
C VAL A 44 -1.37 3.89 -18.66
N GLU A 45 -1.30 4.78 -19.65
CA GLU A 45 -0.39 4.64 -20.78
C GLU A 45 1.07 4.81 -20.38
N LYS A 46 1.37 5.73 -19.45
CA LYS A 46 2.71 5.85 -18.86
C LYS A 46 3.09 4.59 -18.08
N ILE A 47 2.18 4.05 -17.27
CA ILE A 47 2.39 2.83 -16.46
C ILE A 47 2.62 1.60 -17.34
N LYS A 48 1.92 1.49 -18.48
CA LYS A 48 2.15 0.42 -19.47
C LYS A 48 3.56 0.48 -20.06
N ARG A 49 4.05 1.67 -20.39
CA ARG A 49 5.39 1.88 -20.99
C ARG A 49 6.52 1.60 -20.01
N GLU A 50 6.31 1.90 -18.72
CA GLU A 50 7.30 1.69 -17.66
C GLU A 50 7.27 0.27 -17.07
N ARG A 51 6.65 -0.69 -17.77
CA ARG A 51 6.62 -2.12 -17.39
C ARG A 51 8.04 -2.63 -17.08
N PRO A 52 8.27 -3.23 -15.89
CA PRO A 52 9.51 -3.92 -15.60
C PRO A 52 9.79 -5.05 -16.59
N LYS A 53 10.99 -5.11 -17.18
CA LYS A 53 11.38 -6.14 -18.17
C LYS A 53 11.18 -7.58 -17.67
N LYS A 54 11.24 -7.80 -16.36
CA LYS A 54 11.08 -9.10 -15.70
C LYS A 54 9.63 -9.59 -15.59
N ILE A 55 8.63 -8.77 -15.91
CA ILE A 55 7.20 -9.13 -15.81
C ILE A 55 6.64 -9.31 -17.22
N MET A 56 5.90 -10.39 -17.47
CA MET A 56 5.25 -10.60 -18.76
C MET A 56 4.18 -9.55 -19.05
N VAL A 57 3.95 -9.23 -20.33
CA VAL A 57 2.96 -8.21 -20.74
C VAL A 57 1.57 -8.57 -20.21
N SER A 58 1.17 -9.82 -20.38
CA SER A 58 -0.14 -10.33 -19.95
C SER A 58 -0.37 -10.28 -18.44
N GLU A 59 0.69 -10.45 -17.64
CA GLU A 59 0.62 -10.29 -16.19
C GLU A 59 0.57 -8.81 -15.81
N TRP A 60 1.33 -7.98 -16.51
CA TRP A 60 1.34 -6.53 -16.31
C TRP A 60 -0.02 -5.89 -16.58
N ASP A 61 -0.68 -6.29 -17.66
CA ASP A 61 -2.02 -5.80 -18.00
C ASP A 61 -3.05 -6.17 -16.93
N LYS A 62 -2.99 -7.39 -16.38
CA LYS A 62 -3.85 -7.80 -15.25
C LYS A 62 -3.62 -6.96 -14.00
N TYR A 63 -2.37 -6.59 -13.71
CA TYR A 63 -2.07 -5.68 -12.61
C TYR A 63 -2.66 -4.29 -12.86
N ILE A 64 -2.55 -3.78 -14.09
CA ILE A 64 -3.09 -2.48 -14.47
C ILE A 64 -4.61 -2.46 -14.34
N GLU A 65 -5.29 -3.47 -14.85
CA GLU A 65 -6.75 -3.63 -14.73
C GLU A 65 -7.17 -3.71 -13.26
N PHE A 66 -6.47 -4.55 -12.47
CA PHE A 66 -6.74 -4.68 -11.04
C PHE A 66 -6.61 -3.36 -10.30
N TRP A 67 -5.62 -2.51 -10.60
CA TRP A 67 -5.45 -1.22 -9.90
C TRP A 67 -6.35 -0.10 -10.43
N ASN A 68 -6.82 -0.19 -11.67
CA ASN A 68 -7.77 0.75 -12.26
C ASN A 68 -9.24 0.44 -11.97
N ASP A 69 -9.55 -0.69 -11.33
CA ASP A 69 -10.93 -0.99 -10.90
C ASP A 69 -11.49 0.19 -10.06
N PRO A 70 -12.56 0.87 -10.52
CA PRO A 70 -13.15 2.01 -9.84
C PRO A 70 -13.50 1.72 -8.37
N ARG A 71 -13.88 0.48 -8.05
CA ARG A 71 -14.20 0.08 -6.67
C ARG A 71 -12.98 0.15 -5.76
N LYS A 72 -11.79 -0.17 -6.26
CA LYS A 72 -10.54 -0.11 -5.49
C LYS A 72 -10.02 1.31 -5.38
N ILE A 73 -10.18 2.12 -6.42
CA ILE A 73 -9.88 3.56 -6.39
C ILE A 73 -10.72 4.23 -5.30
N ALA A 74 -12.03 3.99 -5.28
CA ALA A 74 -12.93 4.51 -4.25
C ALA A 74 -12.53 4.06 -2.84
N ARG A 75 -12.22 2.77 -2.65
CA ARG A 75 -11.72 2.24 -1.36
C ARG A 75 -10.41 2.89 -0.92
N ALA A 76 -9.47 3.11 -1.85
CA ALA A 76 -8.20 3.77 -1.54
C ALA A 76 -8.42 5.24 -1.12
N ALA A 77 -9.32 5.96 -1.78
CA ALA A 77 -9.71 7.31 -1.39
C ALA A 77 -10.36 7.32 0.00
N GLN A 78 -11.30 6.40 0.26
CA GLN A 78 -11.94 6.25 1.56
C GLN A 78 -10.92 5.94 2.67
N ASN A 79 -9.98 5.02 2.43
CA ASN A 79 -8.94 4.69 3.40
C ASN A 79 -8.00 5.87 3.69
N ARG A 80 -7.70 6.72 2.69
CA ARG A 80 -6.94 7.96 2.91
C ARG A 80 -7.71 8.92 3.81
N GLN A 81 -9.01 9.09 3.57
CA GLN A 81 -9.87 9.93 4.42
C GLN A 81 -9.93 9.40 5.86
N ASN A 82 -10.09 8.08 6.02
CA ASN A 82 -10.13 7.46 7.35
C ASN A 82 -8.82 7.65 8.10
N ARG A 83 -7.67 7.51 7.43
CA ARG A 83 -6.35 7.80 8.04
C ARG A 83 -6.23 9.25 8.49
N ALA A 84 -6.62 10.21 7.63
CA ALA A 84 -6.59 11.63 7.99
C ALA A 84 -7.45 11.92 9.23
N LYS A 85 -8.65 11.32 9.32
CA LYS A 85 -9.53 11.45 10.48
C LYS A 85 -8.93 10.83 11.75
N SER A 86 -8.32 9.65 11.66
CA SER A 86 -7.67 9.01 12.82
C SER A 86 -6.45 9.80 13.32
N THR A 87 -5.63 10.35 12.43
CA THR A 87 -4.50 11.21 12.82
C THR A 87 -4.98 12.49 13.52
N MET A 88 -6.10 13.07 13.07
CA MET A 88 -6.70 14.24 13.74
C MET A 88 -7.21 13.92 15.15
N GLN A 89 -7.86 12.77 15.36
CA GLN A 89 -8.37 12.38 16.68
C GLN A 89 -7.25 12.17 17.72
N THR A 90 -6.12 11.57 17.35
CA THR A 90 -5.01 11.36 18.28
C THR A 90 -4.36 12.64 18.78
N SER A 91 -4.34 13.70 17.96
CA SER A 91 -3.77 14.99 18.36
C SER A 91 -4.68 15.79 19.29
N THR A 92 -5.99 15.58 19.25
CA THR A 92 -6.96 16.26 20.12
C THR A 92 -7.12 15.57 21.49
N THR A 93 -6.82 14.27 21.59
CA THR A 93 -6.93 13.51 22.86
C THR A 93 -5.72 13.70 23.79
N GLN A 94 -4.64 14.35 23.36
CA GLN A 94 -3.45 14.58 24.19
C GLN A 94 -3.48 15.86 25.06
N GLU A 95 -4.59 16.57 25.13
CA GLU A 95 -4.77 17.63 26.14
C GLU A 95 -5.30 17.01 27.44
N TYR A 96 -4.38 16.51 28.27
CA TYR A 96 -4.67 16.31 29.69
C TYR A 96 -4.83 17.68 30.35
N PRO A 97 -5.96 18.02 30.97
CA PRO A 97 -6.02 19.19 31.84
C PRO A 97 -5.07 18.94 33.02
N SER A 98 -4.07 19.80 33.18
CA SER A 98 -3.20 19.79 34.35
C SER A 98 -4.06 19.97 35.59
N LEU A 99 -4.09 18.95 36.45
CA LEU A 99 -4.60 19.09 37.81
C LEU A 99 -3.63 19.99 38.58
N ILE A 100 -3.84 21.30 38.48
CA ILE A 100 -3.39 22.26 39.48
C ILE A 100 -4.67 22.73 40.15
N ASP A 101 -4.96 22.14 41.32
CA ASP A 101 -5.73 22.85 42.33
C ASP A 101 -4.95 22.76 43.65
N THR A 102 -4.62 23.98 44.08
CA THR A 102 -3.98 24.54 45.27
C THR A 102 -4.19 23.80 46.60
#